data_AF-I3XGS1-F1
#
_entry.id   AF-I3XGS1-F1
#
_cell.length_a   1.000
_cell.length_b   1.000
_cell.length_c   1.000
_cell.angle_alpha   90.00
_cell.angle_beta   90.00
_cell.angle_gamma   90.00
#
_symmetry.space_group_name_H-M   'P 1'
#
loop_
_entity.id
_entity.type
_entity.pdbx_description
1 polymer ?
#
loop_
_entity_poly.entity_id
_entity_poly.type
_entity_poly.pdbx_seq_one_letter_code
_entity_poly.pdbx_strand_id
1 'polypeptide(L)'
;MTDEVTSDLGRDFTFLPVADAERQILIGEPTMTSHFFTRDGSTWMPQYLTAIDAMTCIGCGRCFKVCSREVMHLHGIDESGEILGACDGEDDDFDGELSRTIMVVDHAGRCIGCGACARVCPKNCQTHVAADKIVA
;
A
#
# COMPACT_ATOMS: atom_id res chain seq x y z
N MET A 1 73.02 35.12 19.58
CA MET A 1 71.91 34.65 20.45
C MET A 1 71.33 33.44 19.75
N THR A 2 72.08 32.34 19.87
CA THR A 2 71.78 31.19 20.78
C THR A 2 70.72 30.34 20.12
N ASP A 3 71.11 29.27 19.43
CA ASP A 3 71.20 27.88 19.97
C ASP A 3 69.82 27.22 19.85
N GLU A 4 69.58 25.96 19.53
CA GLU A 4 70.34 24.75 19.24
C GLU A 4 69.28 23.73 18.75
N VAL A 5 69.51 22.95 17.69
CA VAL A 5 69.81 21.49 17.75
C VAL A 5 68.63 20.65 18.29
N THR A 6 67.89 19.93 17.44
CA THR A 6 67.92 18.46 17.23
C THR A 6 66.53 18.08 16.69
N SER A 7 66.24 17.04 15.92
CA SER A 7 66.97 15.89 15.42
C SER A 7 66.17 15.35 14.24
N ASP A 8 66.87 15.20 13.13
CA ASP A 8 66.56 14.33 12.02
C ASP A 8 66.34 12.89 12.52
N LEU A 9 65.18 12.29 12.24
CA LEU A 9 65.06 10.85 12.08
C LEU A 9 63.89 10.54 11.14
N GLY A 10 64.24 10.09 9.94
CA GLY A 10 63.67 8.85 9.42
C GLY A 10 62.48 9.02 8.47
N ARG A 11 62.80 8.87 7.19
CA ARG A 11 61.88 8.51 6.10
C ARG A 11 61.09 7.24 6.46
N ASP A 12 59.82 7.17 6.08
CA ASP A 12 59.40 6.24 5.01
C ASP A 12 57.91 6.35 4.66
N PHE A 13 57.66 6.31 3.35
CA PHE A 13 56.36 6.14 2.73
C PHE A 13 55.71 4.83 3.18
N THR A 14 54.51 4.88 3.77
CA THR A 14 53.50 3.82 3.55
C THR A 14 52.07 4.33 3.77
N PHE A 15 51.27 4.23 2.71
CA PHE A 15 49.87 3.78 2.63
C PHE A 15 48.74 4.44 3.48
N LEU A 16 47.72 4.93 2.74
CA LEU A 16 46.32 5.20 3.14
C LEU A 16 45.67 4.02 3.89
N PRO A 17 44.53 4.17 4.66
CA PRO A 17 43.35 4.89 4.19
C PRO A 17 42.52 5.70 5.21
N VAL A 18 41.64 6.50 4.60
CA VAL A 18 40.55 7.31 5.16
C VAL A 18 39.54 6.43 5.91
N ALA A 19 39.33 6.68 7.21
CA ALA A 19 38.18 6.19 7.96
C ALA A 19 37.83 7.16 9.10
N ASP A 20 36.53 7.23 9.42
CA ASP A 20 35.94 7.86 10.61
C ASP A 20 35.59 9.36 10.54
N ALA A 21 34.88 9.73 9.47
CA ALA A 21 33.64 10.49 9.61
C ALA A 21 32.53 9.49 9.24
N GLU A 22 31.52 9.17 10.06
CA GLU A 22 30.49 10.10 10.52
C GLU A 22 29.81 9.62 11.82
N ARG A 23 29.33 10.64 12.52
CA ARG A 23 28.61 10.68 13.79
C ARG A 23 27.31 9.87 13.84
N GLN A 24 27.11 9.26 15.01
CA GLN A 24 25.86 9.29 15.80
C GLN A 24 24.62 8.56 15.20
N ILE A 25 24.56 7.25 15.37
CA ILE A 25 23.28 6.52 15.38
C ILE A 25 22.64 6.76 16.76
N LEU A 26 21.67 7.67 16.80
CA LEU A 26 20.86 7.94 17.97
C LEU A 26 19.97 6.74 18.28
N ILE A 27 20.05 6.32 19.55
CA ILE A 27 19.06 5.57 20.32
C ILE A 27 17.66 6.17 20.10
N GLY A 28 16.91 5.56 19.20
CA GLY A 28 15.45 5.61 19.11
C GLY A 28 15.00 4.17 18.89
N GLU A 29 13.99 3.73 19.63
CA GLU A 29 13.39 2.40 19.46
C GLU A 29 13.16 2.14 17.98
N PRO A 30 13.54 0.96 17.44
CA PRO A 30 13.29 0.67 16.04
C PRO A 30 11.78 0.51 15.87
N THR A 31 11.08 1.60 15.56
CA THR A 31 9.80 1.53 14.89
C THR A 31 10.07 0.74 13.62
N MET A 32 9.69 -0.54 13.60
CA MET A 32 9.75 -1.37 12.40
C MET A 32 8.75 -0.83 11.38
N THR A 33 9.08 0.29 10.75
CA THR A 33 8.37 0.80 9.59
C THR A 33 8.61 -0.15 8.45
N SER A 34 7.55 -0.83 7.98
CA SER A 34 7.59 -1.60 6.76
C SER A 34 7.92 -0.65 5.59
N HIS A 35 9.09 -0.82 4.98
CA HIS A 35 9.48 -0.05 3.80
C HIS A 35 8.95 -0.74 2.54
N PHE A 36 8.21 0.00 1.70
CA PHE A 36 7.74 -0.49 0.41
C PHE A 36 8.39 0.29 -0.74
N PHE A 37 8.76 -0.43 -1.78
CA PHE A 37 9.48 0.12 -2.93
C PHE A 37 8.84 -0.35 -4.24
N THR A 38 8.91 0.49 -5.26
CA THR A 38 8.66 0.09 -6.66
C THR A 38 9.86 -0.66 -7.24
N ARG A 39 9.71 -1.20 -8.45
CA ARG A 39 10.76 -1.99 -9.13
C ARG A 39 12.08 -1.25 -9.33
N ASP A 40 12.02 0.07 -9.50
CA ASP A 40 13.18 0.97 -9.65
C ASP A 40 13.77 1.44 -8.31
N GLY A 41 13.21 1.00 -7.17
CA GLY A 41 13.67 1.37 -5.83
C GLY A 41 13.06 2.67 -5.28
N SER A 42 12.21 3.35 -6.05
CA SER A 42 11.47 4.51 -5.54
C SER A 42 10.50 4.11 -4.43
N THR A 43 10.26 5.00 -3.47
CA THR A 43 9.32 4.73 -2.37
C THR A 43 7.90 4.60 -2.90
N TRP A 44 7.21 3.56 -2.44
CA TRP A 44 5.78 3.34 -2.67
C TRP A 44 5.09 3.12 -1.33
N MET A 45 3.80 3.37 -1.24
CA MET A 45 2.99 3.00 -0.08
C MET A 45 1.72 2.33 -0.59
N PRO A 46 1.56 1.00 -0.40
CA PRO A 46 0.33 0.34 -0.80
C PRO A 46 -0.86 0.93 -0.04
N GLN A 47 -1.99 1.06 -0.75
CA GLN A 47 -3.25 1.52 -0.17
C GLN A 47 -4.31 0.43 -0.34
N TYR A 48 -4.55 -0.33 0.73
CA TYR A 48 -5.47 -1.45 0.73
C TYR A 48 -6.91 -0.97 0.75
N LEU A 49 -7.73 -1.54 -0.13
CA LEU A 49 -9.17 -1.34 -0.11
C LEU A 49 -9.75 -2.01 1.14
N THR A 50 -10.45 -1.24 1.96
CA THR A 50 -11.01 -1.72 3.24
C THR A 50 -12.54 -1.68 3.26
N ALA A 51 -13.16 -0.77 2.52
CA ALA A 51 -14.61 -0.67 2.45
C ALA A 51 -15.06 -0.05 1.12
N ILE A 52 -16.29 -0.38 0.73
CA ILE A 52 -17.04 0.28 -0.33
C ILE A 52 -18.37 0.73 0.26
N ASP A 53 -18.70 2.00 0.11
CA ASP A 53 -19.99 2.53 0.57
C ASP A 53 -21.11 2.03 -0.36
N ALA A 54 -21.95 1.14 0.16
CA ALA A 54 -23.10 0.57 -0.53
C ALA A 54 -24.13 1.64 -0.96
N MET A 55 -24.27 2.74 -0.21
CA MET A 55 -25.25 3.79 -0.52
C MET A 55 -24.82 4.63 -1.72
N THR A 56 -23.52 4.89 -1.85
CA THR A 56 -22.98 5.70 -2.94
C THR A 56 -22.58 4.85 -4.16
N CYS A 57 -22.30 3.57 -3.97
CA CYS A 57 -21.95 2.64 -5.04
C CYS A 57 -23.15 2.37 -5.97
N ILE A 58 -22.88 2.39 -7.28
CA ILE A 58 -23.90 2.22 -8.34
C ILE A 58 -23.73 0.91 -9.14
N GLY A 59 -22.94 -0.04 -8.63
CA GLY A 59 -22.77 -1.33 -9.32
C GLY A 59 -22.10 -1.28 -10.69
N CYS A 60 -21.38 -0.21 -11.06
CA CYS A 60 -20.87 -0.06 -12.44
C CYS A 60 -19.75 -1.03 -12.87
N GLY A 61 -19.22 -1.86 -11.96
CA GLY A 61 -18.24 -2.91 -12.26
C GLY A 61 -16.84 -2.50 -12.71
N ARG A 62 -16.55 -1.20 -12.89
CA ARG A 62 -15.23 -0.75 -13.38
C ARG A 62 -14.08 -1.14 -12.45
N CYS A 63 -14.32 -1.07 -11.16
CA CYS A 63 -13.31 -1.44 -10.16
C CYS A 63 -13.03 -2.95 -10.13
N PHE A 64 -14.03 -3.79 -10.41
CA PHE A 64 -13.82 -5.23 -10.59
C PHE A 64 -12.96 -5.49 -11.83
N LYS A 65 -13.33 -4.91 -12.98
CA LYS A 65 -12.62 -5.10 -14.26
C LYS A 65 -11.14 -4.70 -14.21
N VAL A 66 -10.77 -3.70 -13.42
CA VAL A 66 -9.37 -3.25 -13.29
C VAL A 66 -8.60 -4.01 -12.20
N CYS A 67 -9.29 -4.73 -11.31
CA CYS A 67 -8.67 -5.41 -10.19
C CYS A 67 -8.09 -6.75 -10.65
N SER A 68 -6.77 -6.81 -10.83
CA SER A 68 -6.06 -8.04 -11.23
C SER A 68 -6.01 -9.13 -10.14
N ARG A 69 -6.75 -8.96 -9.04
CA ARG A 69 -6.71 -9.82 -7.85
C ARG A 69 -8.10 -10.22 -7.37
N GLU A 70 -9.17 -9.80 -8.07
CA GLU A 70 -10.56 -10.19 -7.75
C GLU A 70 -10.90 -9.94 -6.27
N VAL A 71 -10.61 -8.73 -5.80
CA VAL A 71 -10.80 -8.33 -4.39
C VAL A 71 -12.27 -8.05 -4.06
N MET A 72 -13.06 -7.70 -5.07
CA MET A 72 -14.45 -7.27 -4.95
C MET A 72 -15.29 -7.77 -6.12
N HIS A 73 -16.54 -8.13 -5.89
CA HIS A 73 -17.49 -8.56 -6.93
C HIS A 73 -18.77 -7.74 -6.90
N LEU A 74 -19.56 -7.80 -7.98
CA LEU A 74 -20.90 -7.25 -7.98
C LEU A 74 -21.80 -8.14 -7.12
N HIS A 75 -22.66 -7.52 -6.32
CA HIS A 75 -23.68 -8.19 -5.56
C HIS A 75 -25.03 -7.52 -5.77
N GLY A 76 -26.09 -8.33 -5.83
CA GLY A 76 -27.47 -7.85 -5.73
C GLY A 76 -27.79 -7.43 -4.30
N ILE A 77 -28.60 -6.38 -4.17
CA ILE A 77 -29.20 -5.99 -2.89
C ILE A 77 -30.70 -5.80 -3.03
N ASP A 78 -31.42 -5.96 -1.93
CA ASP A 78 -32.85 -5.66 -1.83
C ASP A 78 -33.11 -4.17 -1.55
N GLU A 79 -34.37 -3.78 -1.29
CA GLU A 79 -34.72 -2.40 -0.93
C GLU A 79 -34.22 -1.98 0.47
N SER A 80 -34.00 -2.96 1.36
CA SER A 80 -33.50 -2.72 2.72
C SER A 80 -31.98 -2.52 2.77
N GLY A 81 -31.28 -2.88 1.70
CA GLY A 81 -29.83 -2.85 1.58
C GLY A 81 -29.15 -4.17 1.99
N GLU A 82 -29.91 -5.23 2.20
CA GLU A 82 -29.40 -6.58 2.45
C GLU A 82 -28.76 -7.15 1.18
N ILE A 83 -27.61 -7.81 1.34
CA ILE A 83 -26.86 -8.42 0.24
C ILE A 83 -27.49 -9.78 -0.08
N LEU A 84 -28.05 -9.91 -1.29
CA LEU A 84 -28.74 -11.12 -1.76
C LEU A 84 -27.76 -12.19 -2.27
N GLY A 85 -26.62 -11.77 -2.84
CA GLY A 85 -25.64 -12.69 -3.42
C GLY A 85 -24.74 -12.01 -4.44
N ALA A 86 -23.67 -12.70 -4.87
CA ALA A 86 -22.81 -12.22 -5.95
C ALA A 86 -23.50 -12.41 -7.30
N CYS A 87 -23.30 -11.47 -8.24
CA CYS A 87 -23.77 -11.58 -9.62
C CYS A 87 -22.71 -12.29 -10.45
N ASP A 88 -22.87 -13.59 -10.74
CA ASP A 88 -21.87 -14.41 -11.43
C ASP A 88 -22.32 -15.02 -12.77
N GLY A 89 -23.55 -14.78 -13.24
CA GLY A 89 -23.97 -15.34 -14.54
C GLY A 89 -25.36 -14.96 -15.06
N GLU A 90 -25.77 -15.64 -16.15
CA GLU A 90 -26.98 -15.35 -16.93
C GLU A 90 -28.30 -15.79 -16.27
N ASP A 91 -28.25 -16.45 -15.11
CA ASP A 91 -29.39 -16.97 -14.34
C ASP A 91 -29.32 -16.51 -12.88
N ASP A 92 -29.10 -15.21 -12.63
CA ASP A 92 -29.18 -14.64 -11.27
C ASP A 92 -30.66 -14.56 -10.83
N ASP A 93 -31.30 -15.72 -10.64
CA ASP A 93 -32.59 -15.88 -9.95
C ASP A 93 -32.37 -15.58 -8.47
N PHE A 94 -32.34 -14.30 -8.11
CA PHE A 94 -32.29 -13.90 -6.71
C PHE A 94 -33.55 -14.41 -6.00
N ASP A 95 -33.37 -15.15 -4.90
CA ASP A 95 -34.46 -15.64 -4.04
C ASP A 95 -35.28 -14.51 -3.37
N GLY A 96 -34.96 -13.24 -3.64
CA GLY A 96 -35.59 -12.04 -3.12
C GLY A 96 -35.75 -10.92 -4.16
N GLU A 97 -36.44 -9.85 -3.80
CA GLU A 97 -36.76 -8.73 -4.70
C GLU A 97 -35.51 -7.87 -4.94
N LEU A 98 -34.77 -8.16 -6.02
CA LEU A 98 -33.58 -7.41 -6.42
C LEU A 98 -33.94 -5.94 -6.70
N SER A 99 -33.38 -5.02 -5.91
CA SER A 99 -33.59 -3.57 -6.10
C SER A 99 -32.51 -2.96 -6.99
N ARG A 100 -31.23 -3.26 -6.72
CA ARG A 100 -30.07 -2.75 -7.45
C ARG A 100 -28.83 -3.61 -7.17
N THR A 101 -27.73 -3.30 -7.85
CA THR A 101 -26.43 -3.95 -7.63
C THR A 101 -25.40 -2.98 -7.04
N ILE A 102 -24.51 -3.51 -6.22
CA ILE A 102 -23.38 -2.80 -5.62
C ILE A 102 -22.10 -3.62 -5.73
N MET A 103 -20.97 -2.99 -5.42
CA MET A 103 -19.69 -3.68 -5.28
C MET A 103 -19.47 -4.01 -3.81
N VAL A 104 -19.10 -5.25 -3.52
CA VAL A 104 -18.79 -5.73 -2.16
C VAL A 104 -17.36 -6.26 -2.13
N VAL A 105 -16.64 -5.99 -1.04
CA VAL A 105 -15.30 -6.54 -0.79
C VAL A 105 -15.44 -7.90 -0.12
N ASP A 106 -15.31 -8.98 -0.89
CA ASP A 106 -15.46 -10.37 -0.43
C ASP A 106 -14.11 -11.08 -0.26
N HIS A 107 -13.05 -10.59 -0.90
CA HIS A 107 -11.70 -11.18 -0.87
C HIS A 107 -10.63 -10.15 -0.48
N ALA A 108 -10.84 -9.45 0.64
CA ALA A 108 -9.95 -8.41 1.15
C ALA A 108 -8.47 -8.83 1.22
N GLY A 109 -8.19 -10.08 1.60
CA GLY A 109 -6.82 -10.61 1.71
C GLY A 109 -6.05 -10.72 0.39
N ARG A 110 -6.72 -10.60 -0.77
CA ARG A 110 -6.06 -10.58 -2.09
C ARG A 110 -5.57 -9.18 -2.48
N CYS A 111 -5.98 -8.15 -1.75
CA CYS A 111 -5.64 -6.77 -2.07
C CYS A 111 -4.14 -6.52 -1.90
N ILE A 112 -3.46 -6.08 -2.96
CA ILE A 112 -2.03 -5.71 -2.92
C ILE A 112 -1.82 -4.20 -2.76
N GLY A 113 -2.90 -3.44 -2.59
CA GLY A 113 -2.86 -2.00 -2.38
C GLY A 113 -2.42 -1.16 -3.59
N CYS A 114 -2.65 -1.63 -4.82
CA CYS A 114 -2.25 -0.91 -6.05
C CYS A 114 -3.08 0.35 -6.37
N GLY A 115 -4.21 0.55 -5.68
CA GLY A 115 -5.09 1.71 -5.85
C GLY A 115 -5.77 1.83 -7.22
N ALA A 116 -5.72 0.79 -8.07
CA ALA A 116 -6.31 0.84 -9.41
C ALA A 116 -7.84 1.03 -9.38
N CYS A 117 -8.51 0.36 -8.46
CA CYS A 117 -9.94 0.48 -8.24
C CYS A 117 -10.37 1.92 -7.86
N ALA A 118 -9.57 2.62 -7.06
CA ALA A 118 -9.84 4.00 -6.66
C ALA A 118 -9.89 4.93 -7.88
N ARG A 119 -8.89 4.79 -8.77
CA ARG A 119 -8.74 5.66 -9.95
C ARG A 119 -9.89 5.54 -10.95
N VAL A 120 -10.54 4.37 -11.03
CA VAL A 120 -11.61 4.12 -12.00
C VAL A 120 -13.02 4.31 -11.42
N CYS A 121 -13.15 4.50 -10.11
CA CYS A 121 -14.44 4.66 -9.45
C CYS A 121 -14.99 6.07 -9.67
N PRO A 122 -16.06 6.25 -10.47
CA PRO A 122 -16.62 7.58 -10.75
C PRO A 122 -17.24 8.26 -9.52
N LYS A 123 -17.64 7.44 -8.54
CA LYS A 123 -18.37 7.87 -7.36
C LYS A 123 -17.45 8.11 -6.16
N ASN A 124 -16.18 7.75 -6.28
CA ASN A 124 -15.21 7.81 -5.19
C ASN A 124 -15.73 7.21 -3.87
N CYS A 125 -16.45 6.09 -3.96
CA CYS A 125 -17.13 5.44 -2.83
C CYS A 125 -16.27 4.40 -2.09
N GLN A 126 -14.95 4.44 -2.28
CA GLN A 126 -14.03 3.40 -1.79
C GLN A 126 -13.11 3.97 -0.72
N THR A 127 -13.00 3.26 0.41
CA THR A 127 -12.08 3.60 1.48
C THR A 127 -10.81 2.78 1.36
N HIS A 128 -9.67 3.46 1.28
CA HIS A 128 -8.37 2.82 1.26
C HIS A 128 -7.53 3.24 2.46
N VAL A 129 -6.79 2.29 3.02
CA VAL A 129 -5.91 2.51 4.17
C VAL A 129 -4.48 2.16 3.76
N ALA A 130 -3.55 3.05 4.12
CA ALA A 130 -2.13 2.84 3.84
C ALA A 130 -1.59 1.65 4.65
N ALA A 131 -0.67 0.89 4.04
CA ALA A 131 -0.17 -0.36 4.63
C ALA A 131 0.47 -0.16 6.01
N ASP A 132 1.20 0.93 6.20
CA ASP A 132 1.79 1.34 7.47
C ASP A 132 0.76 1.60 8.60
N LYS A 133 -0.51 1.82 8.26
CA LYS A 133 -1.61 2.03 9.21
C LYS A 133 -2.41 0.76 9.53
N ILE A 134 -2.22 -0.32 8.78
CA ILE A 134 -2.92 -1.60 9.02
C ILE A 134 -2.07 -2.55 9.86
N VAL A 135 -0.75 -2.52 9.70
CA VAL A 135 0.20 -3.43 10.36
C VAL A 135 0.72 -2.84 11.70
N ALA A 136 0.03 -1.84 12.25
CA ALA A 136 0.38 -1.19 13.51
C ALA A 136 -0.27 -1.89 14.72
#